data_AF-A0A8C8IPX4-F1
#
_entry.id   AF-A0A8C8IPX4-F1
#
_cell.length_a   1.000
_cell.length_b   1.000
_cell.length_c   1.000
_cell.angle_alpha   90.00
_cell.angle_beta   90.00
_cell.angle_gamma   90.00
#
_symmetry.space_group_name_H-M   'P 1'
#
loop_
_entity.id
_entity.type
_entity.pdbx_description
1 polymer ?
#
loop_
_entity_poly.entity_id
_entity_poly.type
_entity_poly.pdbx_seq_one_letter_code
_entity_poly.pdbx_strand_id
1 'polypeptide(L)'
;LTEPPYLTVGTDVSAKYRGAFCEAKIKTAKRLVKAKVTFKPDLTTAEVHDDSIQGPLKVGAVVEVKNPDGVYQEASINKLTDCSIYTVVFDDGDEKTLRRSSLCLKGARHFAESEASLC
;
A
#
# COMPACT_ATOMS: atom_id res chain seq x y z
N LEU A 1 8.23 -7.38 -13.07
CA LEU A 1 7.19 -7.75 -12.08
C LEU A 1 6.84 -6.48 -11.33
N THR A 2 5.62 -5.96 -11.50
CA THR A 2 5.17 -4.79 -10.73
C THR A 2 5.08 -5.18 -9.27
N GLU A 3 5.67 -4.40 -8.37
CA GLU A 3 5.50 -4.65 -6.94
C GLU A 3 4.00 -4.60 -6.58
N PRO A 4 3.53 -5.53 -5.72
CA PRO A 4 2.15 -5.53 -5.32
C PRO A 4 1.83 -4.27 -4.49
N PRO A 5 0.58 -3.79 -4.53
CA PRO A 5 0.17 -2.57 -3.80
C PRO A 5 0.34 -2.71 -2.28
N TYR A 6 0.38 -3.93 -1.75
CA TYR A 6 0.65 -4.25 -0.35
C TYR A 6 1.26 -5.66 -0.25
N LEU A 7 1.83 -6.01 0.90
CA LEU A 7 2.41 -7.33 1.17
C LEU A 7 1.46 -8.23 1.97
N THR A 8 1.61 -9.55 1.85
CA THR A 8 0.77 -10.53 2.54
C THR A 8 1.51 -11.21 3.70
N VAL A 9 0.76 -11.73 4.67
CA VAL A 9 1.30 -12.56 5.76
C VAL A 9 2.08 -13.75 5.17
N GLY A 10 3.20 -14.11 5.81
CA GLY A 10 4.11 -15.17 5.39
C GLY A 10 5.21 -14.72 4.42
N THR A 11 5.09 -13.53 3.82
CA THR A 11 6.10 -12.99 2.90
C THR A 11 7.43 -12.75 3.60
N ASP A 12 8.51 -13.26 3.00
CA ASP A 12 9.88 -12.96 3.43
C ASP A 12 10.31 -11.57 2.96
N VAL A 13 10.78 -10.76 3.89
CA VAL A 13 11.14 -9.36 3.68
C VAL A 13 12.48 -9.02 4.33
N SER A 14 13.11 -7.97 3.83
CA SER A 14 14.22 -7.29 4.51
C SER A 14 13.67 -6.02 5.15
N ALA A 15 13.72 -5.95 6.48
CA ALA A 15 13.23 -4.81 7.25
C ALA A 15 14.37 -3.86 7.61
N LYS A 16 14.20 -2.57 7.29
CA LYS A 16 15.13 -1.50 7.67
C LYS A 16 14.91 -1.14 9.14
N TYR A 17 15.91 -1.39 9.98
CA TYR A 17 15.91 -0.99 11.38
C TYR A 17 17.25 -0.34 11.74
N ARG A 18 17.21 0.89 12.29
CA ARG A 18 18.40 1.66 12.68
C ARG A 18 19.48 1.78 11.58
N GLY A 19 19.07 1.84 10.32
CA GLY A 19 19.99 1.99 9.18
C GLY A 19 20.57 0.68 8.65
N ALA A 20 20.30 -0.46 9.29
CA ALA A 20 20.64 -1.80 8.80
C ALA A 20 19.39 -2.53 8.29
N PHE A 21 19.59 -3.55 7.46
CA PHE A 21 18.52 -4.43 7.00
C PHE A 21 18.69 -5.80 7.63
N CYS A 22 17.65 -6.28 8.30
CA CYS A 22 17.59 -7.64 8.81
C CYS A 22 16.51 -8.42 8.06
N GLU A 23 16.73 -9.73 7.91
CA GLU A 23 15.70 -10.61 7.37
C GLU A 23 14.58 -10.78 8.40
N ALA A 24 13.34 -10.75 7.90
CA ALA A 24 12.16 -10.89 8.72
C ALA A 24 11.02 -11.50 7.90
N LYS A 25 10.00 -12.01 8.59
CA LYS A 25 8.80 -12.56 7.97
C LYS A 25 7.57 -11.77 8.40
N ILE A 26 6.68 -11.45 7.47
CA ILE A 26 5.42 -10.77 7.80
C ILE A 26 4.51 -11.71 8.60
N LYS A 27 4.22 -11.36 9.85
CA LYS A 27 3.27 -12.07 10.73
C LYS A 27 1.87 -11.52 10.63
N THR A 28 1.72 -10.19 10.57
CA THR A 28 0.42 -9.56 10.33
C THR A 28 0.54 -8.45 9.29
N ALA A 29 -0.50 -8.28 8.48
CA ALA A 29 -0.63 -7.19 7.52
C ALA A 29 -1.99 -6.54 7.70
N LYS A 30 -2.00 -5.33 8.27
CA LYS A 30 -3.18 -4.47 8.30
C LYS A 30 -3.17 -3.65 7.01
N ARG A 31 -3.84 -4.20 6.00
CA ARG A 31 -3.99 -3.56 4.69
C ARG A 31 -4.71 -2.22 4.85
N LEU A 32 -4.13 -1.18 4.24
CA LEU A 32 -4.73 0.13 4.17
C LEU A 32 -4.19 0.85 2.94
N VAL A 33 -4.98 0.95 1.88
CA VAL A 33 -4.59 1.65 0.65
C VAL A 33 -5.49 2.86 0.47
N LYS A 34 -4.88 4.03 0.26
CA LYS A 34 -5.61 5.25 -0.08
C LYS A 34 -5.52 5.48 -1.59
N ALA A 35 -6.66 5.71 -2.22
CA ALA A 35 -6.73 6.08 -3.62
C ALA A 35 -7.18 7.53 -3.76
N LYS A 36 -6.45 8.32 -4.56
CA LYS A 36 -6.99 9.56 -5.11
C LYS A 36 -7.76 9.21 -6.37
N VAL A 37 -9.05 9.46 -6.41
CA VAL A 37 -9.94 9.15 -7.55
C VAL A 37 -10.50 10.43 -8.16
N THR A 38 -10.89 10.39 -9.44
CA THR A 38 -11.69 11.43 -10.11
C THR A 38 -13.02 10.82 -10.51
N PHE A 39 -14.14 11.35 -9.99
CA PHE A 39 -15.47 10.91 -10.37
C PHE A 39 -15.78 11.34 -11.79
N LYS A 40 -16.28 10.43 -12.64
CA LYS A 40 -16.56 10.76 -14.04
C LYS A 40 -17.72 11.74 -14.25
N PRO A 41 -18.82 11.70 -13.46
CA PRO A 41 -19.98 12.56 -13.71
C PRO A 41 -19.71 14.05 -13.54
N ASP A 42 -18.90 14.43 -12.55
CA ASP A 42 -18.67 15.83 -12.15
C ASP A 42 -17.18 16.24 -12.15
N LEU A 43 -16.28 15.32 -12.49
CA LEU A 43 -14.83 15.51 -12.51
C LEU A 43 -14.23 15.92 -11.15
N THR A 44 -14.98 15.71 -10.05
CA THR A 44 -14.48 15.99 -8.71
C THR A 44 -13.47 14.94 -8.29
N THR A 45 -12.51 15.33 -7.45
CA THR A 45 -11.51 14.40 -6.91
C THR A 45 -11.70 14.16 -5.43
N ALA A 46 -11.56 12.91 -4.99
CA ALA A 46 -11.60 12.55 -3.58
C ALA A 46 -10.48 11.57 -3.22
N GLU A 47 -10.14 11.53 -1.94
CA GLU A 47 -9.32 10.46 -1.36
C GLU A 47 -10.22 9.46 -0.65
N VAL A 48 -10.15 8.20 -1.05
CA VAL A 48 -10.96 7.12 -0.50
C VAL A 48 -10.09 5.94 -0.09
N HIS A 49 -10.59 5.16 0.86
CA HIS A 49 -9.96 3.90 1.25
C HIS A 49 -10.32 2.80 0.27
N ASP A 50 -9.45 1.82 0.13
CA ASP A 50 -9.66 0.70 -0.79
C ASP A 50 -10.88 -0.15 -0.46
N ASP A 51 -11.33 -0.18 0.79
CA ASP A 51 -12.58 -0.83 1.21
C ASP A 51 -13.83 -0.17 0.57
N SER A 52 -13.74 1.09 0.15
CA SER A 52 -14.80 1.82 -0.55
C SER A 52 -14.73 1.66 -2.07
N ILE A 53 -13.75 0.93 -2.60
CA ILE A 53 -13.51 0.81 -4.05
C ILE A 53 -13.89 -0.59 -4.52
N GLN A 54 -14.74 -0.66 -5.53
CA GLN A 54 -15.04 -1.88 -6.27
C GLN A 54 -14.37 -1.82 -7.65
N GLY A 55 -13.46 -2.75 -7.87
CA GLY A 55 -12.67 -2.83 -9.10
C GLY A 55 -11.17 -2.98 -8.85
N PRO A 56 -10.35 -2.97 -9.91
CA PRO A 56 -8.91 -3.17 -9.78
C PRO A 56 -8.23 -1.94 -9.14
N LEU A 57 -7.47 -2.18 -8.07
CA LEU A 57 -6.60 -1.17 -7.44
C LEU A 57 -5.36 -0.90 -8.29
N LYS A 58 -5.56 -0.19 -9.40
CA LYS A 58 -4.52 0.18 -10.34
C LYS A 58 -4.72 1.62 -10.80
N VAL A 59 -3.65 2.41 -10.82
CA VAL A 59 -3.69 3.78 -11.37
C VAL A 59 -4.12 3.73 -12.85
N GLY A 60 -5.04 4.60 -13.22
CA GLY A 60 -5.68 4.67 -14.54
C GLY A 60 -6.88 3.73 -14.70
N ALA A 61 -7.17 2.85 -13.73
CA ALA A 61 -8.35 2.01 -13.80
C ALA A 61 -9.63 2.79 -13.52
N VAL A 62 -10.70 2.40 -14.22
CA VAL A 62 -12.07 2.81 -13.91
C VAL A 62 -12.63 1.85 -12.87
N VAL A 63 -13.20 2.40 -11.80
CA VAL A 63 -13.71 1.69 -10.63
C VAL A 63 -15.03 2.32 -10.16
N GLU A 64 -15.75 1.61 -9.32
CA GLU A 64 -16.92 2.13 -8.62
C GLU A 64 -16.52 2.48 -7.19
N VAL A 65 -16.80 3.71 -6.75
CA VAL A 65 -16.43 4.21 -5.43
C VAL A 65 -17.69 4.47 -4.62
N LYS A 66 -17.75 3.93 -3.41
CA LYS A 66 -18.85 4.14 -2.47
C LYS A 66 -18.73 5.54 -1.86
N ASN A 67 -19.69 6.40 -2.17
CA ASN A 67 -19.83 7.71 -1.56
C ASN A 67 -20.32 7.60 -0.11
N PRO A 68 -20.18 8.65 0.71
CA PRO A 68 -20.70 8.67 2.08
C PRO A 68 -22.19 8.37 2.19
N ASP A 69 -22.97 8.71 1.16
CA ASP A 69 -24.40 8.39 1.03
C ASP A 69 -24.68 6.91 0.74
N GLY A 70 -23.64 6.09 0.62
CA GLY A 70 -23.71 4.65 0.37
C GLY A 70 -23.89 4.26 -1.10
N VAL A 71 -24.01 5.24 -2.00
CA VAL A 71 -24.17 5.03 -3.44
C VAL A 71 -22.81 4.84 -4.11
N TYR A 72 -22.73 3.89 -5.03
CA TYR A 72 -21.55 3.68 -5.85
C TYR A 72 -21.57 4.59 -7.07
N GLN A 73 -20.42 5.22 -7.34
CA GLN A 73 -20.26 6.12 -8.48
C GLN A 73 -18.97 5.80 -9.23
N GLU A 74 -19.05 5.89 -10.55
CA GLU A 74 -17.92 5.61 -11.43
C GLU A 74 -16.82 6.67 -11.29
N ALA A 75 -15.59 6.22 -11.07
CA ALA A 75 -14.42 7.08 -10.92
C ALA A 75 -13.17 6.45 -11.55
N SER A 76 -12.15 7.26 -11.85
CA SER A 76 -10.83 6.79 -12.27
C SER A 76 -9.79 6.97 -11.16
N ILE A 77 -8.96 5.95 -10.91
CA ILE A 77 -7.88 6.03 -9.92
C ILE A 77 -6.71 6.84 -10.48
N ASN A 78 -6.35 7.94 -9.82
CA ASN A 78 -5.23 8.80 -10.21
C ASN A 78 -3.94 8.48 -9.46
N LYS A 79 -4.05 8.05 -8.20
CA LYS A 79 -2.91 7.71 -7.33
C LYS A 79 -3.31 6.64 -6.33
N LEU A 80 -2.39 5.73 -6.02
CA LEU A 80 -2.51 4.79 -4.92
C LEU A 80 -1.37 5.02 -3.93
N THR A 81 -1.70 5.03 -2.65
CA THR A 81 -0.73 5.19 -1.57
C THR A 81 -0.90 4.03 -0.59
N ASP A 82 0.12 3.18 -0.47
CA ASP A 82 0.13 2.13 0.54
C ASP A 82 0.36 2.75 1.93
N CYS A 83 -0.68 2.71 2.76
CA CYS A 83 -0.65 3.11 4.16
C CYS A 83 -0.70 1.89 5.09
N SER A 84 -0.51 0.68 4.54
CA SER A 84 -0.58 -0.56 5.30
C SER A 84 0.47 -0.61 6.41
N ILE A 85 0.10 -1.31 7.48
CA ILE A 85 0.94 -1.53 8.65
C ILE A 85 1.25 -3.02 8.73
N TYR A 86 2.52 -3.36 8.84
CA TYR A 86 3.00 -4.74 8.84
C TYR A 86 3.69 -5.05 10.16
N THR A 87 3.28 -6.13 10.82
CA THR A 87 4.06 -6.70 11.92
C THR A 87 4.94 -7.81 11.35
N VAL A 88 6.25 -7.67 11.51
CA VAL A 88 7.25 -8.65 11.09
C VAL A 88 7.89 -9.32 12.30
N VAL A 89 8.35 -10.55 12.13
CA VAL A 89 9.14 -11.31 13.11
C VAL A 89 10.54 -11.48 12.55
N PHE A 90 11.56 -11.10 13.31
CA PHE A 90 12.96 -11.31 12.99
C PHE A 90 13.43 -12.71 13.41
N ASP A 91 14.59 -13.14 12.94
CA ASP A 91 15.13 -14.49 13.22
C ASP A 91 15.41 -14.76 14.71
N ASP A 92 15.62 -13.72 15.52
CA ASP A 92 15.77 -13.78 16.97
C ASP A 92 14.42 -13.88 17.72
N GLY A 93 13.31 -13.84 17.00
CA GLY A 93 11.95 -13.89 17.54
C GLY A 93 11.37 -12.51 17.90
N ASP A 94 12.10 -11.41 17.70
CA ASP A 94 11.59 -10.07 17.98
C ASP A 94 10.50 -9.66 16.97
N GLU A 95 9.50 -8.92 17.46
CA GLU A 95 8.41 -8.40 16.64
C GLU A 95 8.51 -6.89 16.49
N LYS A 96 8.34 -6.41 15.24
CA LYS A 96 8.20 -4.97 14.97
C LYS A 96 7.06 -4.67 14.02
N THR A 97 6.40 -3.56 14.32
CA THR A 97 5.37 -2.97 13.47
C THR A 97 6.00 -1.87 12.62
N LEU A 98 5.98 -2.03 11.30
CA LEU A 98 6.67 -1.20 10.32
C LEU A 98 5.74 -0.78 9.18
N ARG A 99 6.10 0.29 8.47
CA ARG A 99 5.43 0.72 7.23
C ARG A 99 6.06 0.03 6.02
N ARG A 100 5.36 0.04 4.89
CA ARG A 100 5.88 -0.50 3.61
C ARG A 100 7.23 0.06 3.22
N SER A 101 7.46 1.36 3.46
CA SER A 101 8.73 2.02 3.18
C SER A 101 9.89 1.46 4.00
N SER A 102 9.64 0.78 5.12
CA SER A 102 10.70 0.12 5.90
C SER A 102 10.91 -1.34 5.49
N LEU A 103 10.19 -1.84 4.48
CA LEU A 103 10.22 -3.25 4.06
C LEU A 103 10.56 -3.37 2.57
N CYS A 104 11.51 -4.25 2.26
CA CYS A 104 11.80 -4.71 0.90
C CYS A 104 11.48 -6.19 0.77
N LEU A 105 11.16 -6.66 -0.43
CA LEU A 105 11.09 -8.10 -0.67
C LEU A 105 12.49 -8.72 -0.49
N LYS A 106 12.56 -9.89 0.15
CA LYS A 106 13.83 -10.60 0.36
C LYS A 106 14.57 -10.78 -0.97
N GLY A 107 15.84 -10.38 -1.03
CA GLY A 107 16.68 -10.46 -2.23
C GLY A 107 16.49 -9.33 -3.26
N ALA A 108 15.59 -8.38 -3.03
CA ALA A 108 15.50 -7.18 -3.86
C ALA A 108 16.72 -6.27 -3.61
N ARG A 109 17.55 -6.02 -4.63
CA ARG A 109 18.73 -5.14 -4.54
C ARG A 109 18.41 -3.64 -4.44
N HIS A 110 17.14 -3.26 -4.45
CA HIS A 110 16.71 -1.88 -4.65
C HIS A 110 15.99 -1.36 -3.41
N PHE A 111 16.75 -0.71 -2.52
CA PHE A 111 16.24 0.52 -1.94
C PHE A 111 16.65 1.64 -2.91
N ALA A 112 16.01 1.69 -4.08
CA ALA A 112 16.12 2.88 -4.90
C ALA A 112 15.50 4.00 -4.09
N GLU A 113 16.31 5.00 -3.81
CA GLU A 113 15.92 6.29 -3.25
C GLU A 113 14.61 6.74 -3.92
N SER A 114 13.50 6.62 -3.19
CA SER A 114 12.25 7.27 -3.54
C SER A 114 11.70 7.88 -2.27
N GLU A 115 12.50 8.80 -1.73
CA GLU A 115 11.95 10.11 -1.40
C GLU A 115 11.33 10.68 -2.67
N ALA A 116 10.04 10.41 -2.88
CA ALA A 116 9.20 11.22 -3.75
C ALA A 116 7.88 11.46 -3.01
N SER A 117 7.99 12.12 -1.86
CA SER A 117 6.92 12.96 -1.35
C SER A 117 7.50 14.37 -1.24
N LEU A 118 6.78 15.32 -1.84
CA LEU A 118 7.00 16.77 -1.91
C LEU A 118 7.66 17.26 -3.21
N CYS A 119 6.87 17.37 -4.28
CA CYS A 119 6.28 18.63 -4.75
C CYS A 119 5.08 18.34 -5.66
#